data_AF-A0A937WMN5-F1
#
_entry.id   AF-A0A937WMN5-F1
#
_cell.length_a   1.000
_cell.length_b   1.000
_cell.length_c   1.000
_cell.angle_alpha   90.00
_cell.angle_beta   90.00
_cell.angle_gamma   90.00
#
_symmetry.space_group_name_H-M   'P 1'
#
loop_
_entity.id
_entity.type
_entity.pdbx_description
1 polymer ?
#
loop_
_entity_poly.entity_id
_entity_poly.type
_entity_poly.pdbx_seq_one_letter_code
_entity_poly.pdbx_strand_id
1 'polypeptide(L)'
;MNDPSTRTTPMARRQRGYHFDAFLYSLLDAEGLKPSTNYRPDGEEIDESFILDGRFFLLEAKWHGKPMPASAIYSFKGKVDGKLIGTIGLFVSMSGYGPETVGALIRGKELNILLFDAIDIESALADGCSFRETLEARLRTAAQYGIVHRDQKTEDASRWKAEQFVDSFLFDCGSKVYSDQIIREIEPLKQIEQKEA
;
A
#
# COMPACT_ATOMS: atom_id res chain seq x y z
N MET A 1 -7.95 16.97 -28.89
CA MET A 1 -9.17 17.62 -28.33
C MET A 1 -9.35 17.07 -26.93
N ASN A 2 -9.16 17.89 -25.90
CA ASN A 2 -9.37 17.46 -24.51
C ASN A 2 -10.87 17.57 -24.20
N ASP A 3 -11.56 16.44 -24.11
CA ASP A 3 -12.96 16.39 -23.70
C ASP A 3 -13.08 16.84 -22.23
N PRO A 4 -13.85 17.90 -21.91
CA PRO A 4 -14.07 18.35 -20.53
C PRO A 4 -14.77 17.31 -19.62
N SER A 5 -15.32 16.23 -20.17
CA SER A 5 -15.92 15.12 -19.40
C SER A 5 -14.90 14.29 -18.60
N THR A 6 -13.61 14.38 -18.93
CA THR A 6 -12.52 13.56 -18.33
C THR A 6 -11.87 14.18 -17.08
N ARG A 7 -12.30 15.37 -16.63
CA ARG A 7 -11.71 16.00 -15.42
C ARG A 7 -12.43 15.52 -14.16
N THR A 8 -11.80 14.64 -13.39
CA THR A 8 -12.30 14.32 -12.05
C THR A 8 -12.35 15.58 -11.18
N THR A 9 -13.54 15.90 -10.66
CA THR A 9 -13.76 17.03 -9.74
C THR A 9 -13.03 16.82 -8.40
N PRO A 10 -12.69 17.90 -7.67
CA PRO A 10 -12.09 17.78 -6.33
C PRO A 10 -12.95 16.95 -5.36
N MET A 11 -14.28 17.05 -5.45
CA MET A 11 -15.18 16.22 -4.63
C MET A 11 -15.08 14.74 -4.98
N ALA A 12 -15.06 14.40 -6.28
CA ALA A 12 -14.93 13.01 -6.69
C ALA A 12 -13.56 12.43 -6.28
N ARG A 13 -12.47 13.21 -6.32
CA ARG A 13 -11.17 12.76 -5.78
C ARG A 13 -11.21 12.49 -4.28
N ARG A 14 -11.85 13.37 -3.50
CA ARG A 14 -12.02 13.18 -2.05
C ARG A 14 -12.88 11.96 -1.74
N GLN A 15 -13.99 11.79 -2.44
CA GLN A 15 -14.88 10.66 -2.29
C GLN A 15 -14.16 9.34 -2.59
N ARG A 16 -13.32 9.30 -3.63
CA ARG A 16 -12.50 8.12 -3.95
C ARG A 16 -11.49 7.79 -2.84
N GLY A 17 -10.78 8.79 -2.33
CA GLY A 17 -9.87 8.58 -1.19
C GLY A 17 -10.60 7.98 0.01
N TYR A 18 -11.75 8.55 0.37
CA TYR A 18 -12.57 8.04 1.47
C TYR A 18 -13.04 6.59 1.25
N HIS A 19 -13.46 6.23 0.04
CA HIS A 19 -13.84 4.85 -0.27
C HIS A 19 -12.65 3.89 -0.19
N PHE A 20 -11.46 4.34 -0.55
CA PHE A 20 -10.26 3.52 -0.49
C PHE A 20 -9.84 3.25 0.95
N ASP A 21 -9.84 4.28 1.79
CA ASP A 21 -9.55 4.14 3.22
C ASP A 21 -10.55 3.15 3.85
N ALA A 22 -11.85 3.34 3.63
CA ALA A 22 -12.88 2.42 4.13
C ALA A 22 -12.69 0.98 3.64
N PHE A 23 -12.29 0.80 2.39
CA PHE A 23 -11.99 -0.52 1.83
C PHE A 23 -10.78 -1.17 2.51
N LEU A 24 -9.67 -0.43 2.70
CA LEU A 24 -8.49 -0.94 3.38
C LEU A 24 -8.80 -1.30 4.83
N TYR A 25 -9.58 -0.48 5.53
CA TYR A 25 -10.07 -0.81 6.86
C TYR A 25 -10.82 -2.15 6.87
N SER A 26 -11.81 -2.33 5.98
CA SER A 26 -12.59 -3.57 5.87
C SER A 26 -11.69 -4.78 5.58
N LEU A 27 -10.70 -4.62 4.69
CA LEU A 27 -9.74 -5.66 4.33
C LEU A 27 -8.88 -6.07 5.53
N LEU A 28 -8.30 -5.09 6.24
CA LEU A 28 -7.49 -5.33 7.44
C LEU A 28 -8.30 -6.00 8.55
N ASP A 29 -9.54 -5.57 8.78
CA ASP A 29 -10.41 -6.14 9.81
C ASP A 29 -10.79 -7.59 9.49
N ALA A 30 -11.18 -7.86 8.24
CA ALA A 30 -11.49 -9.20 7.75
C ALA A 30 -10.32 -10.17 7.86
N GLU A 31 -9.09 -9.66 7.84
CA GLU A 31 -7.86 -10.44 7.99
C GLU A 31 -7.33 -10.51 9.42
N GLY A 32 -8.06 -9.95 10.39
CA GLY A 32 -7.70 -9.99 11.80
C GLY A 32 -6.49 -9.11 12.14
N LEU A 33 -6.19 -8.12 11.30
CA LEU A 33 -5.08 -7.18 11.48
C LEU A 33 -5.41 -6.04 12.46
N LYS A 34 -6.60 -6.06 13.08
CA LYS A 34 -7.01 -5.12 14.14
C LYS A 34 -6.80 -3.66 13.74
N PRO A 35 -7.39 -3.21 12.61
CA PRO A 35 -7.25 -1.81 12.21
C PRO A 35 -7.87 -0.90 13.27
N SER A 36 -7.31 0.30 13.39
CA SER A 36 -7.80 1.35 14.27
C SER A 36 -7.75 2.67 13.52
N THR A 37 -8.92 3.29 13.42
CA THR A 37 -9.10 4.69 13.03
C THR A 37 -9.10 5.54 14.30
N ASN A 38 -8.57 6.76 14.22
CA ASN A 38 -8.32 7.72 15.32
C ASN A 38 -6.93 7.66 15.96
N TYR A 39 -5.94 8.20 15.26
CA TYR A 39 -4.79 8.80 15.95
C TYR A 39 -4.70 10.29 15.60
N ARG A 40 -5.19 11.15 16.50
CA ARG A 40 -4.96 12.60 16.48
C ARG A 40 -4.59 13.08 17.88
N PRO A 41 -3.33 12.99 18.32
CA PRO A 41 -2.94 13.64 19.57
C PRO A 41 -2.85 15.16 19.39
N ASP A 42 -2.37 15.68 18.25
CA ASP A 42 -2.03 17.12 18.11
C ASP A 42 -2.04 17.61 16.64
N GLY A 43 -3.10 17.30 15.86
CA GLY A 43 -3.24 17.82 14.48
C GLY A 43 -2.42 17.11 13.40
N GLU A 44 -1.67 16.06 13.75
CA GLU A 44 -1.06 15.13 12.79
C GLU A 44 -2.13 14.14 12.30
N GLU A 45 -2.58 14.28 11.05
CA GLU A 45 -3.53 13.34 10.43
C GLU A 45 -2.77 12.08 9.96
N ILE A 46 -3.01 10.96 10.64
CA ILE A 46 -2.66 9.60 10.18
C ILE A 46 -3.98 8.90 9.88
N ASP A 47 -4.06 8.28 8.69
CA ASP A 47 -5.29 7.71 8.17
C ASP A 47 -5.69 6.49 9.01
N GLU A 48 -4.79 5.50 9.13
CA GLU A 48 -5.06 4.24 9.83
C GLU A 48 -3.83 3.66 10.54
N SER A 49 -4.05 2.75 11.49
CA SER A 49 -3.01 1.92 12.09
C SER A 49 -3.52 0.50 12.28
N PHE A 50 -2.63 -0.49 12.28
CA PHE A 50 -3.01 -1.88 12.44
C PHE A 50 -1.86 -2.72 13.04
N ILE A 51 -2.14 -3.98 13.36
CA ILE A 51 -1.20 -4.89 14.02
C ILE A 51 -1.08 -6.20 13.22
N LEU A 52 0.15 -6.60 12.92
CA LEU A 52 0.48 -7.91 12.37
C LEU A 52 1.47 -8.62 13.31
N ASP A 53 1.03 -9.70 13.96
CA ASP A 53 1.86 -10.56 14.83
C ASP A 53 2.76 -9.79 15.82
N GLY A 54 2.17 -8.77 16.47
CA GLY A 54 2.86 -7.95 17.48
C GLY A 54 3.70 -6.80 16.90
N ARG A 55 3.76 -6.64 15.57
CA ARG A 55 4.33 -5.48 14.90
C ARG A 55 3.25 -4.43 14.66
N PHE A 56 3.58 -3.18 14.93
CA PHE A 56 2.65 -2.05 14.81
C PHE A 56 2.90 -1.32 13.50
N PHE A 57 1.83 -1.07 12.76
CA PHE A 57 1.85 -0.38 11.48
C PHE A 57 1.12 0.95 11.57
N LEU A 58 1.71 1.99 10.98
CA LEU A 58 0.96 3.14 10.48
C LEU A 58 0.68 2.92 9.01
N LEU A 59 -0.52 3.26 8.57
CA LEU A 59 -0.96 3.17 7.18
C LEU A 59 -1.33 4.56 6.67
N GLU A 60 -0.78 4.92 5.52
CA GLU A 60 -1.22 6.08 4.74
C GLU A 60 -1.54 5.61 3.32
N ALA A 61 -2.77 5.91 2.87
CA ALA A 61 -3.28 5.47 1.60
C ALA A 61 -3.53 6.68 0.69
N LYS A 62 -3.17 6.55 -0.59
CA LYS A 62 -3.30 7.62 -1.58
C LYS A 62 -3.85 7.08 -2.90
N TRP A 63 -5.06 7.54 -3.24
CA TRP A 63 -5.64 7.38 -4.56
C TRP A 63 -5.62 8.69 -5.33
N HIS A 64 -4.54 8.92 -6.07
CA HIS A 64 -4.38 10.07 -6.94
C HIS A 64 -4.33 9.65 -8.41
N GLY A 65 -4.12 10.60 -9.32
CA GLY A 65 -3.92 10.31 -10.74
C GLY A 65 -2.46 10.49 -11.18
N LYS A 66 -1.54 10.70 -10.23
CA LYS A 66 -0.12 10.94 -10.49
C LYS A 66 0.72 10.15 -9.50
N PRO A 67 1.87 9.61 -9.92
CA PRO A 67 2.80 8.92 -9.03
C PRO A 67 3.25 9.79 -7.87
N MET A 68 3.47 9.17 -6.70
CA MET A 68 3.81 9.89 -5.48
C MET A 68 5.27 10.40 -5.51
N PRO A 69 5.50 11.68 -5.14
CA PRO A 69 6.85 12.23 -5.01
C PRO A 69 7.50 11.78 -3.69
N ALA A 70 8.84 11.82 -3.64
CA ALA A 70 9.61 11.50 -2.44
C ALA A 70 9.22 12.34 -1.22
N SER A 71 8.82 13.60 -1.42
CA SER A 71 8.38 14.48 -0.34
C SER A 71 7.17 13.96 0.43
N ALA A 72 6.24 13.27 -0.25
CA ALA A 72 5.09 12.67 0.42
C ALA A 72 5.52 11.53 1.34
N ILE A 73 6.46 10.70 0.88
CA ILE A 73 7.01 9.60 1.68
C ILE A 73 7.82 10.14 2.87
N TYR A 74 8.64 11.17 2.68
CA TYR A 74 9.38 11.78 3.79
C TYR A 74 8.47 12.43 4.83
N SER A 75 7.36 13.03 4.39
CA SER A 75 6.34 13.56 5.31
C SER A 75 5.76 12.44 6.16
N PHE A 76 5.33 11.32 5.54
CA PHE A 76 4.84 10.15 6.24
C PHE A 76 5.91 9.52 7.15
N LYS A 77 7.16 9.47 6.70
CA LYS A 77 8.30 9.01 7.51
C LYS A 77 8.43 9.79 8.80
N GLY A 78 8.32 11.12 8.76
CA GLY A 78 8.32 11.94 9.97
C GLY A 78 7.26 11.48 10.97
N LYS A 79 6.06 11.11 10.49
CA LYS A 79 4.98 10.60 11.35
C LYS A 79 5.33 9.26 11.99
N VAL A 80 5.92 8.34 11.24
CA VAL A 80 6.38 7.01 11.69
C VAL A 80 7.52 7.14 12.70
N ASP A 81 8.50 7.98 12.40
CA ASP A 81 9.66 8.22 13.27
C ASP A 81 9.27 8.90 14.59
N GLY A 82 8.13 9.60 14.60
CA GLY A 82 7.50 10.14 15.81
C GLY A 82 6.78 9.11 16.70
N LYS A 83 6.82 7.81 16.37
CA LYS A 83 6.19 6.72 17.16
C LYS A 83 7.25 5.87 17.89
N LEU A 84 6.78 4.85 18.60
CA LEU A 84 7.65 3.92 19.32
C LEU A 84 8.63 3.24 18.36
N ILE A 85 9.87 3.03 18.81
CA ILE A 85 10.87 2.30 18.02
C ILE A 85 10.32 0.93 17.61
N GLY A 86 10.46 0.61 16.32
CA GLY A 86 9.92 -0.62 15.73
C GLY A 86 8.53 -0.47 15.09
N THR A 87 7.89 0.70 15.14
CA THR A 87 6.73 1.01 14.28
C THR A 87 7.15 1.02 12.80
N ILE A 88 6.37 0.34 11.96
CA ILE A 88 6.60 0.25 10.52
C ILE A 88 5.55 1.09 9.79
N GLY A 89 5.96 1.88 8.81
CA GLY A 89 5.04 2.54 7.89
C GLY A 89 4.65 1.63 6.74
N LEU A 90 3.38 1.63 6.37
CA LEU A 90 2.89 1.12 5.10
C LEU A 90 2.30 2.29 4.32
N PHE A 91 2.92 2.64 3.20
CA PHE A 91 2.41 3.65 2.30
C PHE A 91 1.80 2.93 1.09
N VAL A 92 0.54 3.18 0.79
CA VAL A 92 -0.17 2.57 -0.35
C VAL A 92 -0.50 3.65 -1.38
N SER A 93 -0.05 3.47 -2.62
CA SER A 93 -0.32 4.41 -3.72
C SER A 93 -0.88 3.70 -4.95
N MET A 94 -2.14 3.95 -5.28
CA MET A 94 -2.76 3.39 -6.50
C MET A 94 -2.15 3.96 -7.81
N SER A 95 -1.40 5.06 -7.74
CA SER A 95 -0.65 5.60 -8.88
C SER A 95 0.83 5.21 -8.89
N GLY A 96 1.27 4.37 -7.95
CA GLY A 96 2.68 4.06 -7.75
C GLY A 96 3.52 5.27 -7.33
N TYR A 97 4.81 5.21 -7.63
CA TYR A 97 5.82 6.17 -7.16
C TYR A 97 6.66 6.71 -8.32
N GLY A 98 7.16 7.94 -8.17
CA GLY A 98 8.09 8.52 -9.13
C GLY A 98 9.39 7.70 -9.25
N PRO A 99 10.05 7.67 -10.42
CA PRO A 99 11.27 6.86 -10.63
C PRO A 99 12.38 7.13 -9.61
N GLU A 100 12.55 8.40 -9.24
CA GLU A 100 13.58 8.84 -8.29
C GLU A 100 13.14 8.69 -6.82
N THR A 101 11.85 8.46 -6.57
CA THR A 101 11.27 8.42 -5.23
C THR A 101 11.80 7.25 -4.42
N VAL A 102 11.80 6.05 -4.99
CA VAL A 102 12.26 4.83 -4.33
C VAL A 102 13.76 4.88 -4.07
N GLY A 103 14.53 5.34 -5.05
CA GLY A 103 15.98 5.50 -4.93
C GLY A 103 16.38 6.50 -3.84
N ALA A 104 15.62 7.59 -3.68
CA ALA A 104 15.85 8.57 -2.61
C ALA A 104 15.61 7.98 -1.21
N LEU A 105 14.59 7.12 -1.06
CA LEU A 105 14.27 6.48 0.22
C LEU A 105 15.38 5.50 0.65
N ILE A 106 15.87 4.66 -0.28
CA ILE A 106 16.90 3.66 0.01
C ILE A 106 18.23 4.29 0.44
N ARG A 107 18.57 5.48 -0.08
CA ARG A 107 19.78 6.22 0.32
C ARG A 107 19.70 6.79 1.74
N GLY A 108 18.50 6.87 2.34
CA GLY A 108 18.23 7.45 3.66
C GLY A 108 18.65 6.63 4.89
N LYS A 109 19.31 5.48 4.69
CA LYS A 109 19.86 4.52 5.70
C LYS A 109 18.86 3.82 6.62
N GLU A 110 17.73 4.42 6.98
CA GLU A 110 16.71 3.76 7.81
C GLU A 110 15.47 3.40 6.99
N LEU A 111 15.29 2.09 6.76
CA LEU A 111 14.15 1.53 6.03
C LEU A 111 13.10 1.03 7.02
N ASN A 112 12.23 1.92 7.47
CA ASN A 112 11.07 1.57 8.30
C ASN A 112 9.72 1.81 7.59
N ILE A 113 9.73 1.92 6.25
CA ILE A 113 8.53 2.12 5.43
C ILE A 113 8.51 1.11 4.30
N LEU A 114 7.39 0.42 4.14
CA LEU A 114 7.03 -0.37 2.96
C LEU A 114 6.19 0.48 2.01
N LEU A 115 6.43 0.33 0.72
CA LEU A 115 5.73 1.01 -0.35
C LEU A 115 4.96 -0.03 -1.15
N PHE A 116 3.64 0.05 -1.07
CA PHE A 116 2.71 -0.74 -1.87
C PHE A 116 2.16 0.11 -3.01
N ASP A 117 1.96 -0.52 -4.16
CA ASP A 117 1.25 0.06 -5.29
C ASP A 117 -0.01 -0.74 -5.65
N ALA A 118 -0.65 -0.40 -6.77
CA ALA A 118 -1.85 -1.10 -7.24
C ALA A 118 -1.62 -2.60 -7.41
N ILE A 119 -0.42 -3.03 -7.82
CA ILE A 119 -0.11 -4.44 -8.08
C ILE A 119 -0.04 -5.21 -6.77
N ASP A 120 0.48 -4.61 -5.70
CA ASP A 120 0.43 -5.20 -4.37
C ASP A 120 -1.01 -5.42 -3.89
N ILE A 121 -1.88 -4.42 -4.09
CA ILE A 121 -3.30 -4.52 -3.72
C ILE A 121 -4.00 -5.56 -4.58
N GLU A 122 -3.77 -5.59 -5.89
CA GLU A 122 -4.33 -6.61 -6.78
C GLU A 122 -3.85 -8.02 -6.41
N SER A 123 -2.56 -8.17 -6.07
CA SER A 123 -1.99 -9.45 -5.63
C SER A 123 -2.65 -9.91 -4.33
N ALA A 124 -2.86 -9.00 -3.37
CA ALA A 124 -3.54 -9.27 -2.11
C ALA A 124 -5.01 -9.68 -2.26
N LEU A 125 -5.64 -9.28 -3.37
CA LEU A 125 -7.04 -9.57 -3.69
C LEU A 125 -7.22 -10.72 -4.69
N ALA A 126 -6.13 -11.23 -5.27
CA ALA A 126 -6.17 -12.34 -6.19
C ALA A 126 -6.66 -13.61 -5.49
N ASP A 127 -7.39 -14.45 -6.22
CA ASP A 127 -7.90 -15.72 -5.69
C ASP A 127 -6.77 -16.55 -5.08
N GLY A 128 -6.95 -16.95 -3.82
CA GLY A 128 -5.98 -17.75 -3.08
C GLY A 128 -4.95 -16.94 -2.31
N CYS A 129 -4.83 -15.62 -2.52
CA CYS A 129 -3.94 -14.75 -1.75
C CYS A 129 -4.69 -13.92 -0.71
N SER A 130 -3.97 -13.46 0.31
CA SER A 130 -4.45 -12.47 1.26
C SER A 130 -3.53 -11.25 1.37
N PHE A 131 -4.08 -10.14 1.85
CA PHE A 131 -3.30 -8.93 2.14
C PHE A 131 -2.22 -9.21 3.18
N ARG A 132 -2.54 -10.00 4.20
CA ARG A 132 -1.62 -10.45 5.24
C ARG A 132 -0.44 -11.20 4.66
N GLU A 133 -0.68 -12.20 3.81
CA GLU A 133 0.42 -12.97 3.19
C GLU A 133 1.28 -12.07 2.30
N THR A 134 0.65 -11.18 1.53
CA THR A 134 1.36 -10.19 0.71
C THR A 134 2.24 -9.28 1.58
N LEU A 135 1.70 -8.78 2.68
CA LEU A 135 2.42 -7.95 3.64
C LEU A 135 3.56 -8.71 4.34
N GLU A 136 3.33 -9.95 4.78
CA GLU A 136 4.36 -10.81 5.38
C GLU A 136 5.51 -11.07 4.40
N ALA A 137 5.21 -11.39 3.14
CA ALA A 137 6.20 -11.58 2.08
C ALA A 137 7.04 -10.32 1.85
N ARG A 138 6.37 -9.16 1.78
CA ARG A 138 7.01 -7.85 1.59
C ARG A 138 7.87 -7.45 2.78
N LEU A 139 7.40 -7.69 4.00
CA LEU A 139 8.17 -7.48 5.23
C LEU A 139 9.42 -8.35 5.25
N ARG A 140 9.31 -9.63 4.87
CA ARG A 140 10.44 -10.54 4.80
C ARG A 140 11.48 -10.06 3.80
N THR A 141 11.04 -9.61 2.63
CA THR A 141 11.92 -9.10 1.58
C THR A 141 12.61 -7.80 1.97
N ALA A 142 11.89 -6.86 2.59
CA ALA A 142 12.48 -5.65 3.13
C ALA A 142 13.51 -5.95 4.23
N ALA A 143 13.18 -6.86 5.16
CA ALA A 143 14.07 -7.21 6.25
C ALA A 143 15.33 -7.97 5.80
N GLN A 144 15.24 -8.81 4.77
CA GLN A 144 16.38 -9.61 4.28
C GLN A 144 17.24 -8.89 3.26
N TYR A 145 16.62 -8.11 2.37
CA TYR A 145 17.28 -7.56 1.19
C TYR A 145 17.24 -6.02 1.11
N GLY A 146 16.56 -5.35 2.04
CA GLY A 146 16.41 -3.89 2.01
C GLY A 146 15.51 -3.38 0.86
N ILE A 147 14.66 -4.26 0.30
CA ILE A 147 13.77 -3.94 -0.81
C ILE A 147 12.39 -3.62 -0.26
N VAL A 148 12.02 -2.34 -0.32
CA VAL A 148 10.78 -1.81 0.27
C VAL A 148 9.66 -1.56 -0.73
N HIS A 149 9.90 -1.74 -2.03
CA HIS A 149 8.96 -1.50 -3.13
C HIS A 149 9.18 -2.55 -4.24
N ARG A 150 8.14 -2.95 -5.00
CA ARG A 150 8.33 -3.76 -6.23
C ARG A 150 9.00 -2.89 -7.27
N ASP A 151 10.15 -3.28 -7.79
CA ASP A 151 10.72 -2.58 -8.92
C ASP A 151 10.51 -3.41 -10.18
N GLN A 152 9.47 -3.08 -10.97
CA GLN A 152 9.19 -3.81 -12.21
C GLN A 152 10.32 -3.74 -13.25
N LYS A 153 11.32 -2.88 -13.07
CA LYS A 153 12.39 -2.63 -14.06
C LYS A 153 13.79 -2.91 -13.53
N THR A 154 13.93 -3.61 -12.41
CA THR A 154 15.25 -3.88 -11.84
C THR A 154 16.03 -4.92 -12.64
N GLU A 155 17.08 -4.48 -13.32
CA GLU A 155 18.12 -5.37 -13.91
C GLU A 155 19.08 -5.95 -12.84
N ASP A 156 18.96 -5.53 -11.58
CA ASP A 156 19.77 -6.05 -10.48
C ASP A 156 19.34 -7.49 -10.14
N ALA A 157 20.22 -8.45 -10.48
CA ALA A 157 20.01 -9.88 -10.27
C ALA A 157 19.73 -10.26 -8.80
N SER A 158 20.19 -9.47 -7.84
CA SER A 158 19.94 -9.71 -6.41
C SER A 158 18.51 -9.33 -6.04
N ARG A 159 18.00 -8.22 -6.58
CA ARG A 159 16.61 -7.78 -6.40
C ARG A 159 15.63 -8.69 -7.12
N TRP A 160 15.97 -9.08 -8.34
CA TRP A 160 15.18 -10.03 -9.12
C TRP A 160 14.99 -11.36 -8.38
N LYS A 161 16.03 -11.92 -7.73
CA LYS A 161 15.89 -13.13 -6.90
C LYS A 161 14.96 -12.92 -5.70
N ALA A 162 14.98 -11.75 -5.08
CA ALA A 162 14.09 -11.44 -3.97
C ALA A 162 12.63 -11.29 -4.44
N GLU A 163 12.41 -10.71 -5.62
CA GLU A 163 11.08 -10.62 -6.24
C GLU A 163 10.57 -12.00 -6.65
N GLN A 164 11.40 -12.86 -7.27
CA GLN A 164 11.04 -14.25 -7.52
C GLN A 164 10.69 -15.02 -6.24
N PHE A 165 11.38 -14.72 -5.13
CA PHE A 165 11.04 -15.31 -3.84
C PHE A 165 9.64 -14.87 -3.37
N VAL A 166 9.31 -13.58 -3.49
CA VAL A 166 7.97 -13.06 -3.17
C VAL A 166 6.93 -13.71 -4.07
N ASP A 167 7.16 -13.74 -5.38
CA ASP A 167 6.22 -14.31 -6.34
C ASP A 167 6.05 -15.82 -6.13
N SER A 168 7.12 -16.54 -5.79
CA SER A 168 7.04 -17.96 -5.42
C SER A 168 6.29 -18.18 -4.11
N PHE A 169 6.41 -17.27 -3.14
CA PHE A 169 5.65 -17.34 -1.89
C PHE A 169 4.16 -17.05 -2.14
N LEU A 170 3.86 -16.03 -2.96
CA LEU A 170 2.49 -15.69 -3.37
C LEU A 170 1.84 -16.78 -4.23
N PHE A 171 2.63 -17.54 -5.00
CA PHE A 171 2.14 -18.67 -5.79
C PHE A 171 1.62 -19.83 -4.92
N ASP A 172 2.07 -19.92 -3.67
CA ASP A 172 1.69 -20.99 -2.72
C ASP A 172 0.60 -20.54 -1.73
N CYS A 173 -0.04 -19.39 -1.96
CA CYS A 173 -1.03 -18.84 -1.03
C CYS A 173 -2.28 -19.73 -0.91
N GLY A 174 -2.68 -19.95 0.35
CA GLY A 174 -3.74 -20.86 0.75
C GLY A 174 -5.13 -20.23 0.64
N SER A 175 -6.09 -21.00 0.17
CA SER A 175 -7.46 -20.56 -0.17
C SER A 175 -8.18 -19.78 0.94
N LYS A 176 -8.25 -18.46 0.78
CA LYS A 176 -9.18 -17.58 1.50
C LYS A 176 -10.21 -17.02 0.53
N VAL A 177 -11.49 -17.17 0.85
CA VAL A 177 -12.60 -16.63 0.06
C VAL A 177 -13.14 -15.42 0.81
N TYR A 178 -12.98 -14.23 0.26
CA TYR A 178 -13.58 -13.01 0.82
C TYR A 178 -15.11 -13.07 0.71
N SER A 179 -15.80 -12.47 1.68
CA SER A 179 -17.26 -12.41 1.65
C SER A 179 -17.76 -11.57 0.48
N ASP A 180 -18.99 -11.84 0.01
CA ASP A 180 -19.66 -11.07 -1.06
C ASP A 180 -19.69 -9.55 -0.79
N GLN A 181 -19.62 -9.13 0.48
CA GLN A 181 -19.58 -7.73 0.86
C GLN A 181 -18.24 -7.07 0.51
N ILE A 182 -17.11 -7.73 0.83
CA ILE A 182 -15.77 -7.24 0.49
C ILE A 182 -15.58 -7.25 -1.03
N ILE A 183 -16.06 -8.30 -1.72
CA ILE A 183 -16.02 -8.39 -3.19
C ILE A 183 -16.79 -7.22 -3.84
N ARG A 184 -17.94 -6.83 -3.28
CA ARG A 184 -18.71 -5.66 -3.76
C ARG A 184 -18.04 -4.32 -3.48
N GLU A 185 -17.16 -4.22 -2.49
CA GLU A 185 -16.34 -3.04 -2.22
C GLU A 185 -15.12 -2.96 -3.15
N ILE A 186 -14.61 -4.11 -3.60
CA ILE A 186 -13.53 -4.24 -4.60
C ILE A 186 -14.01 -3.87 -6.01
N GLU A 187 -15.23 -4.24 -6.39
CA GLU A 187 -15.67 -4.13 -7.79
C GLU A 187 -15.84 -2.71 -8.36
N PRO A 188 -16.23 -1.70 -7.57
CA PRO A 188 -16.18 -0.30 -7.97
C PRO A 188 -14.76 0.17 -8.32
N LEU A 189 -13.73 -0.41 -7.68
CA LEU A 189 -12.32 -0.04 -7.88
C LEU A 189 -11.85 -0.43 -9.29
N LYS A 190 -12.22 -1.62 -9.76
CA LYS A 190 -11.90 -2.12 -11.11
C LYS A 190 -12.59 -1.32 -12.22
N GLN A 191 -13.79 -0.78 -11.98
CA GLN A 191 -14.53 -0.01 -13.00
C GLN A 191 -14.12 1.47 -13.09
N ILE A 192 -13.52 2.03 -12.04
CA ILE A 192 -13.07 3.44 -12.04
C ILE A 192 -11.77 3.58 -12.84
N GLU A 193 -10.90 2.57 -12.83
CA GLU A 193 -9.64 2.55 -13.59
C GLU A 193 -9.87 2.51 -15.12
N GLN A 194 -10.90 1.78 -15.59
CA GLN A 194 -11.23 1.63 -17.01
C GLN A 194 -11.86 2.87 -17.66
N LYS A 195 -12.33 3.85 -16.87
CA LYS A 195 -13.01 5.05 -17.39
C LYS A 195 -12.10 6.28 -17.51
N GLU A 196 -10.87 6.22 -17.01
CA GLU A 196 -9.94 7.34 -17.00
C GLU A 196 -8.58 7.01 -17.69
N ALA A 197 -8.47 5.86 -18.37
CA ALA A 197 -7.36 5.50 -19.27
C ALA A 197 -7.58 6.01 -20.71
#